data_AF-A0AAP5M9N5-F1
#
_entry.id   AF-A0AAP5M9N5-F1
#
_cell.length_a   1.000
_cell.length_b   1.000
_cell.length_c   1.000
_cell.angle_alpha   90.00
_cell.angle_beta   90.00
_cell.angle_gamma   90.00
#
_symmetry.space_group_name_H-M   'P 1'
#
loop_
_entity.id
_entity.type
_entity.pdbx_description
1 polymer ?
#
loop_
_entity_poly.entity_id
_entity_poly.type
_entity_poly.pdbx_seq_one_letter_code
_entity_poly.pdbx_strand_id
1 'polypeptide(L)'
;MEYLYYLANASLTLRAVQFLHARPRIAVSFVTVIHQIDGWVVRIKLKGQISPQEDGDIRAFLNELGISYEPPMRVQMALWSLEAGQCPVDVMRRYQVAIVSHGNPEREEIEAFRQQFVRGLGYCPETLA
;
A
#
# COMPACT_ATOMS: atom_id res chain seq x y z
N MET A 1 5.95 13.85 -4.78
CA MET A 1 4.69 13.47 -5.44
C MET A 1 4.16 12.18 -4.81
N GLU A 2 2.85 12.00 -4.67
CA GLU A 2 2.29 10.81 -4.03
C GLU A 2 0.95 10.37 -4.59
N TYR A 3 0.66 9.08 -4.39
CA TYR A 3 -0.60 8.42 -4.74
C TYR A 3 -1.11 7.68 -3.51
N LEU A 4 -2.41 7.76 -3.27
CA LEU A 4 -3.05 7.06 -2.16
C LEU A 4 -4.34 6.42 -2.68
N TYR A 5 -4.37 5.10 -2.65
CA TYR A 5 -5.42 4.30 -3.28
C TYR A 5 -5.95 3.23 -2.33
N TYR A 6 -7.22 2.92 -2.50
CA TYR A 6 -7.89 1.82 -1.85
C TYR A 6 -8.13 0.71 -2.87
N LEU A 7 -7.64 -0.48 -2.56
CA LEU A 7 -7.71 -1.68 -3.40
C LEU A 7 -8.51 -2.76 -2.68
N ALA A 8 -9.30 -3.52 -3.44
CA ALA A 8 -10.22 -4.49 -2.85
C ALA A 8 -9.50 -5.69 -2.20
N ASN A 9 -8.32 -6.07 -2.70
CA ASN A 9 -7.65 -7.29 -2.24
C ASN A 9 -6.12 -7.29 -2.37
N ALA A 10 -5.52 -8.33 -1.80
CA ALA A 10 -4.08 -8.57 -1.82
C ALA A 10 -3.53 -8.74 -3.24
N SER A 11 -4.24 -9.45 -4.12
CA SER A 11 -3.84 -9.63 -5.52
C SER A 11 -3.68 -8.30 -6.27
N LEU A 12 -4.60 -7.35 -6.11
CA LEU A 12 -4.51 -6.02 -6.70
C LEU A 12 -3.35 -5.21 -6.09
N THR A 13 -3.15 -5.34 -4.77
CA THR A 13 -2.01 -4.74 -4.07
C THR A 13 -0.67 -5.25 -4.62
N LEU A 14 -0.54 -6.55 -4.84
CA LEU A 14 0.64 -7.15 -5.45
C LEU A 14 0.86 -6.68 -6.89
N ARG A 15 -0.21 -6.49 -7.68
CA ARG A 15 -0.11 -5.91 -9.02
C ARG A 15 0.42 -4.47 -8.99
N ALA A 16 0.01 -3.66 -8.01
CA ALA A 16 0.55 -2.31 -7.84
C ALA A 16 2.07 -2.33 -7.54
N VAL A 17 2.51 -3.23 -6.65
CA VAL A 17 3.93 -3.42 -6.33
C VAL A 17 4.72 -3.91 -7.56
N GLN A 18 4.18 -4.89 -8.30
CA GLN A 18 4.80 -5.39 -9.54
C GLN A 18 4.94 -4.31 -10.61
N PHE A 19 3.94 -3.44 -10.75
CA PHE A 19 3.98 -2.32 -11.69
C PHE A 19 5.16 -1.37 -11.42
N LEU A 20 5.48 -1.12 -10.15
CA LEU A 20 6.61 -0.30 -9.74
C LEU A 20 7.95 -1.00 -10.03
N HIS A 21 8.05 -2.30 -9.74
CA HIS A 21 9.24 -3.10 -10.06
C HIS A 21 9.53 -3.16 -11.56
N ALA A 22 8.49 -3.26 -12.39
CA ALA A 22 8.63 -3.26 -13.85
C ALA A 22 9.13 -1.92 -14.41
N ARG A 23 9.19 -0.85 -13.59
CA ARG A 23 9.58 0.51 -13.98
C ARG A 23 10.63 1.07 -13.03
N PRO A 24 11.86 0.54 -13.03
CA PRO A 24 12.93 0.99 -12.12
C PRO A 24 13.34 2.46 -12.31
N ARG A 25 12.94 3.09 -13.43
CA ARG A 25 13.13 4.53 -13.69
C ARG A 25 12.25 5.41 -12.78
N ILE A 26 11.13 4.87 -12.30
CA ILE A 26 10.29 5.56 -11.31
C ILE A 26 11.01 5.47 -9.97
N ALA A 27 11.60 6.59 -9.56
CA ALA A 27 12.30 6.69 -8.30
C ALA A 27 11.30 6.70 -7.13
N VAL A 28 10.90 5.52 -6.66
CA VAL A 28 10.04 5.35 -5.48
C VAL A 28 10.86 5.66 -4.22
N SER A 29 10.32 6.51 -3.36
CA SER A 29 10.87 6.80 -2.03
C SER A 29 10.46 5.71 -1.06
N PHE A 30 9.16 5.47 -0.95
CA PHE A 30 8.60 4.35 -0.19
C PHE A 30 7.21 3.98 -0.69
N VAL A 31 6.79 2.77 -0.35
CA VAL A 31 5.41 2.29 -0.40
C VAL A 31 4.96 1.96 1.02
N THR A 32 3.74 2.34 1.36
CA THR A 32 3.06 1.89 2.59
C THR A 32 1.84 1.09 2.20
N VAL A 33 1.68 -0.09 2.80
CA VAL A 33 0.50 -0.93 2.65
C VAL A 33 -0.15 -1.13 4.02
N ILE A 34 -1.43 -0.80 4.12
CA ILE A 34 -2.24 -0.97 5.33
C ILE A 34 -3.43 -1.86 4.99
N HIS A 35 -3.59 -2.96 5.71
CA HIS A 35 -4.78 -3.79 5.63
C HIS A 35 -5.88 -3.22 6.52
N GLN A 36 -7.09 -3.15 5.98
CA GLN A 36 -8.33 -2.82 6.69
C GLN A 36 -9.29 -3.99 6.53
N ILE A 37 -10.37 -4.01 7.31
CA ILE A 37 -11.35 -5.11 7.28
C ILE A 37 -11.88 -5.35 5.86
N ASP A 38 -12.12 -4.28 5.11
CA ASP A 38 -12.79 -4.33 3.81
C ASP A 38 -11.84 -4.20 2.61
N GLY A 39 -10.51 -4.19 2.83
CA GLY A 39 -9.56 -3.97 1.74
C GLY A 39 -8.20 -3.41 2.16
N TRP A 40 -7.50 -2.81 1.19
CA TRP A 40 -6.08 -2.48 1.29
C TRP A 40 -5.82 -1.04 0.89
N VAL A 41 -5.16 -0.28 1.77
CA VAL A 41 -4.70 1.08 1.47
C VAL A 41 -3.25 1.01 1.02
N VAL A 42 -2.98 1.55 -0.17
CA VAL A 42 -1.64 1.63 -0.76
C VAL A 42 -1.25 3.08 -0.95
N ARG A 43 -0.19 3.50 -0.27
CA ARG A 43 0.46 4.80 -0.46
C ARG A 43 1.75 4.62 -1.23
N ILE A 44 1.93 5.34 -2.32
CA ILE A 44 3.17 5.36 -3.10
C ILE A 44 3.74 6.77 -3.06
N LYS A 45 4.94 6.93 -2.49
CA LYS A 45 5.67 8.21 -2.46
C LYS A 45 6.83 8.15 -3.43
N LEU A 46 6.91 9.11 -4.34
CA LEU A 46 8.05 9.25 -5.27
C LEU A 46 9.10 10.20 -4.69
N LYS A 47 10.38 9.95 -5.00
CA LYS A 47 11.52 10.79 -4.61
C LYS A 47 11.51 12.16 -5.27
N GLY A 48 10.86 12.28 -6.42
CA GLY A 48 10.81 13.52 -7.21
C GLY A 48 9.49 13.71 -7.93
N GLN A 49 9.44 14.75 -8.74
CA GLN A 49 8.40 14.93 -9.75
C GLN A 49 8.74 14.06 -10.97
N ILE A 50 7.71 13.59 -11.66
CA ILE A 50 7.82 12.85 -12.92
C ILE A 50 7.17 13.67 -14.04
N SER A 51 7.32 13.23 -15.28
CA SER A 51 6.65 13.91 -16.39
C SER A 51 5.13 13.81 -16.28
N PRO A 52 4.36 14.77 -16.83
CA PRO A 52 2.89 14.70 -16.83
C PRO A 52 2.34 13.42 -17.48
N GLN A 53 3.03 12.89 -18.49
CA GLN A 53 2.66 11.62 -19.12
C GLN A 53 2.83 10.45 -18.15
N GLU A 54 3.97 10.36 -17.47
CA GLU A 54 4.20 9.30 -16.48
C GLU A 54 3.22 9.42 -15.30
N ASP A 55 2.89 10.64 -14.86
CA ASP A 55 1.83 10.84 -13.86
C ASP A 55 0.50 10.28 -14.33
N GLY A 56 0.10 10.62 -15.56
CA GLY A 56 -1.12 10.13 -16.19
C GLY A 56 -1.15 8.61 -16.28
N ASP A 57 -0.06 7.99 -16.73
CA ASP A 57 0.06 6.54 -16.88
C ASP A 57 -0.04 5.82 -15.51
N ILE A 58 0.60 6.36 -14.47
CA ILE A 58 0.50 5.81 -13.10
C ILE A 58 -0.93 5.94 -12.57
N ARG A 59 -1.55 7.11 -12.69
CA ARG A 59 -2.92 7.33 -12.23
C ARG A 59 -3.91 6.43 -12.97
N ALA A 60 -3.79 6.32 -14.29
CA ALA A 60 -4.65 5.45 -15.09
C ALA A 60 -4.54 4.00 -14.61
N PHE A 61 -3.33 3.49 -14.46
CA PHE A 61 -3.11 2.14 -13.95
C PHE A 61 -3.67 1.94 -12.53
N LEU A 62 -3.44 2.88 -11.61
CA LEU A 62 -3.96 2.76 -10.24
C LEU A 62 -5.50 2.86 -10.19
N ASN A 63 -6.11 3.66 -11.07
CA ASN A 63 -7.56 3.76 -11.21
C ASN A 63 -8.19 2.47 -11.78
N GLU A 64 -7.44 1.66 -12.55
CA GLU A 64 -7.89 0.32 -12.96
C GLU A 64 -7.86 -0.68 -11.80
N LEU A 65 -6.94 -0.50 -10.84
CA LEU A 65 -6.80 -1.40 -9.69
C LEU A 65 -7.74 -1.04 -8.54
N GLY A 66 -8.14 0.22 -8.42
CA GLY A 66 -9.00 0.66 -7.33
C GLY A 66 -9.34 2.14 -7.41
N ILE A 67 -9.57 2.76 -6.26
CA ILE A 67 -10.06 4.14 -6.19
C ILE A 67 -9.12 5.03 -5.40
N SER A 68 -9.04 6.31 -5.77
CA SER A 68 -8.36 7.32 -4.97
C SER A 68 -8.96 7.33 -3.56
N TYR A 69 -8.11 7.41 -2.55
CA TYR A 69 -8.51 7.22 -1.17
C TYR A 69 -8.27 8.47 -0.34
N GLU A 70 -9.33 8.94 0.34
CA GLU A 70 -9.25 9.97 1.36
C GLU A 70 -9.24 9.30 2.74
N PRO A 71 -8.10 9.29 3.45
CA PRO A 71 -7.97 8.54 4.68
C PRO A 71 -8.71 9.27 5.82
N PRO A 72 -9.39 8.54 6.72
CA PRO A 72 -9.84 9.13 7.97
C PRO A 72 -8.63 9.56 8.81
N MET A 73 -8.84 10.52 9.72
CA MET A 73 -7.77 11.15 10.50
C MET A 73 -6.82 10.16 11.18
N ARG A 74 -7.32 9.03 11.69
CA ARG A 74 -6.51 7.97 12.30
C ARG A 74 -5.50 7.35 11.32
N VAL A 75 -5.94 7.02 10.10
CA VAL A 75 -5.08 6.44 9.06
C VAL A 75 -4.10 7.49 8.56
N GLN A 76 -4.56 8.73 8.41
CA GLN A 76 -3.69 9.85 8.06
C GLN A 76 -2.55 10.04 9.07
N MET A 77 -2.86 9.94 10.38
CA MET A 77 -1.84 10.04 11.44
C MET A 77 -0.83 8.90 11.40
N ALA A 78 -1.28 7.67 11.09
CA ALA A 78 -0.38 6.54 10.91
C ALA A 78 0.55 6.76 9.71
N LEU A 79 0.01 7.22 8.56
CA LEU A 79 0.78 7.49 7.35
C LEU A 79 1.84 8.59 7.56
N TRP A 80 1.51 9.67 8.28
CA TRP A 80 2.48 10.71 8.62
C TRP A 80 3.54 10.22 9.62
N SER A 81 3.15 9.41 10.61
CA SER A 81 4.11 8.87 11.59
C SER A 81 5.14 7.94 10.93
N LEU A 82 4.69 7.12 9.98
CA LEU A 82 5.57 6.29 9.16
C LEU A 82 6.52 7.12 8.31
N GLU A 83 6.02 8.15 7.62
CA GLU A 83 6.85 9.06 6.82
C GLU A 83 7.87 9.83 7.68
N ALA A 84 7.55 10.10 8.94
CA ALA A 84 8.48 10.67 9.91
C ALA A 84 9.52 9.65 10.44
N GLY A 85 9.51 8.41 9.96
CA GLY A 85 10.46 7.37 10.31
C GLY A 85 10.15 6.61 11.61
N GLN A 86 8.93 6.71 12.14
CA GLN A 86 8.55 5.91 13.31
C GLN A 86 8.44 4.43 12.96
N CYS A 87 8.77 3.56 13.92
CA CYS A 87 8.68 2.12 13.77
C CYS A 87 7.25 1.68 13.42
N PRO A 88 7.02 0.88 12.35
CA PRO A 88 5.69 0.41 11.98
C PRO A 88 4.93 -0.27 13.12
N VAL A 89 5.61 -1.06 13.96
CA VAL A 89 4.99 -1.76 15.10
C VAL A 89 4.43 -0.79 16.14
N ASP A 90 5.16 0.28 16.43
CA ASP A 90 4.71 1.31 17.38
C ASP A 90 3.55 2.12 16.81
N VAL A 91 3.60 2.44 15.52
CA VAL A 91 2.51 3.10 14.80
C VAL A 91 1.24 2.23 14.80
N MET A 92 1.36 0.94 14.52
CA MET A 92 0.24 -0.01 14.57
C MET A 92 -0.42 -0.01 15.94
N ARG A 93 0.37 -0.11 17.02
CA ARG A 93 -0.14 -0.10 18.40
C ARG A 93 -0.80 1.23 18.76
N ARG A 94 -0.19 2.35 18.38
CA ARG A 94 -0.68 3.69 18.71
C ARG A 94 -1.98 4.03 18.00
N TYR A 95 -2.08 3.71 16.71
CA TYR A 95 -3.20 4.11 15.87
C TYR A 95 -4.17 2.97 15.56
N GLN A 96 -3.92 1.76 16.05
CA GLN A 96 -4.77 0.58 15.84
C GLN A 96 -5.06 0.34 14.36
N VAL A 97 -4.00 0.34 13.55
CA VAL A 97 -4.03 0.05 12.11
C VAL A 97 -3.12 -1.15 11.82
N ALA A 98 -3.47 -1.99 10.85
CA ALA A 98 -2.63 -3.12 10.45
C ALA A 98 -1.70 -2.70 9.31
N ILE A 99 -0.49 -2.26 9.65
CA ILE A 99 0.55 -1.94 8.66
C ILE A 99 1.16 -3.26 8.20
N VAL A 100 1.04 -3.54 6.91
CA VAL A 100 1.56 -4.76 6.29
C VAL A 100 3.00 -4.55 5.83
N SER A 101 3.27 -3.41 5.19
CA SER A 101 4.60 -3.03 4.74
C SER A 101 4.80 -1.51 4.75
N HIS A 102 6.04 -1.07 4.98
CA HIS A 102 6.45 0.32 4.81
C HIS A 102 7.92 0.40 4.44
N GLY A 103 8.24 1.01 3.29
CA GLY A 103 9.61 1.17 2.82
C GLY A 103 9.73 0.80 1.34
N ASN A 104 10.69 -0.05 0.99
CA ASN A 104 10.81 -0.55 -0.37
C ASN A 104 9.53 -1.31 -0.79
N PRO A 105 9.18 -1.32 -2.08
CA PRO A 105 8.02 -2.05 -2.58
C PRO A 105 8.27 -3.57 -2.54
N GLU A 106 8.30 -4.20 -1.37
CA GLU A 106 8.58 -5.64 -1.21
C GLU A 106 7.28 -6.45 -1.29
N ARG A 107 7.31 -7.54 -2.07
CA ARG A 107 6.14 -8.40 -2.30
C ARG A 107 5.95 -9.40 -1.18
N GLU A 108 7.08 -9.81 -0.61
CA GLU A 108 7.24 -10.88 0.35
C GLU A 108 6.44 -10.60 1.62
N GLU A 109 6.40 -9.35 2.08
CA GLU A 109 5.64 -8.94 3.26
C GLU A 109 4.12 -9.07 3.05
N ILE A 110 3.62 -8.68 1.87
CA ILE A 110 2.19 -8.80 1.51
C ILE A 110 1.80 -10.27 1.36
N GLU A 111 2.64 -11.07 0.69
CA GLU A 111 2.41 -12.50 0.52
C GLU A 111 2.46 -13.25 1.87
N ALA A 112 3.40 -12.91 2.75
CA ALA A 112 3.51 -13.49 4.09
C ALA A 112 2.28 -13.15 4.96
N PHE A 113 1.84 -11.89 4.95
CA PHE A 113 0.63 -11.45 5.65
C PHE A 113 -0.59 -12.24 5.18
N ARG A 114 -0.77 -12.38 3.85
CA ARG A 114 -1.84 -13.18 3.25
C ARG A 114 -1.82 -14.63 3.77
N GLN A 115 -0.66 -15.27 3.75
CA GLN A 115 -0.52 -16.66 4.19
C GLN A 115 -0.82 -16.84 5.68
N GLN A 116 -0.38 -15.91 6.53
CA GLN A 116 -0.65 -15.97 7.97
C GLN A 116 -2.14 -15.88 8.28
N PHE A 117 -2.87 -14.97 7.63
CA PHE A 117 -4.31 -14.84 7.84
C PHE A 117 -5.10 -16.05 7.33
N VAL A 118 -4.79 -16.56 6.13
CA VAL A 118 -5.47 -17.75 5.57
C VAL A 118 -5.28 -18.97 6.49
N ARG A 119 -4.08 -19.16 7.04
CA ARG A 119 -3.81 -20.25 8.00
C ARG A 119 -4.57 -20.09 9.31
N GLY A 120 -4.79 -18.85 9.77
CA GLY A 120 -5.53 -18.57 11.00
C GLY A 120 -7.05 -18.69 10.86
N LEU A 121 -7.59 -18.48 9.66
CA LEU A 121 -9.05 -18.46 9.42
C LEU A 121 -9.62 -19.80 8.93
N GLY A 122 -8.79 -20.65 8.30
CA GLY A 122 -9.26 -21.90 7.68
C GLY A 122 -10.04 -21.71 6.36
N TYR A 123 -10.17 -20.46 5.89
CA TYR A 123 -10.69 -20.08 4.58
C TYR A 123 -9.96 -18.83 4.07
N CYS A 124 -10.10 -18.48 2.78
CA CYS A 124 -9.51 -17.28 2.20
C CYS A 124 -10.60 -16.21 1.97
N PRO A 125 -10.66 -15.14 2.78
CA PRO A 125 -11.49 -13.98 2.50
C PRO A 125 -11.19 -13.37 1.12
N GLU A 126 -12.18 -12.77 0.47
CA GLU A 126 -12.00 -12.11 -0.84
C GLU A 126 -11.00 -10.95 -0.77
N THR A 127 -10.91 -10.25 0.35
CA THR A 127 -9.91 -9.19 0.59
C THR A 127 -8.49 -9.76 0.66
N LEU A 128 -8.33 -11.05 0.94
CA LEU A 128 -7.05 -11.73 0.99
C LEU A 128 -6.79 -12.60 -0.25
N ALA A 129 -7.67 -12.60 -1.26
CA ALA A 129 -7.46 -13.35 -2.50
C ALA A 129 -6.24 -12.82 -3.28
#